data_AF-A0A1M6A9Q3-F1
#
_entry.id   AF-A0A1M6A9Q3-F1
#
_cell.length_a   1.000
_cell.length_b   1.000
_cell.length_c   1.000
_cell.angle_alpha   90.00
_cell.angle_beta   90.00
_cell.angle_gamma   90.00
#
_symmetry.space_group_name_H-M   'P 1'
#
loop_
_entity.id
_entity.type
_entity.pdbx_description
1 polymer ?
#
loop_
_entity_poly.entity_id
_entity_poly.type
_entity_poly.pdbx_seq_one_letter_code
_entity_poly.pdbx_strand_id
1 'polypeptide(L)'
;MTENPRPTRRAVLAGGAAGLAAVAAPLRAMAAPDFGIDYLEGLDLAGYLRPSDIPGAFTHAFYVNTAFSGGGMQKMWVLGRAGSGWDLALREPGLPEEAGWSWPVSTGTFWPGNDRAGPTPTGVYNLDERSHRFRTGWGSPGMYRAVYIDLHYTSGRQSGVAMHGTTHGQYVRLGRPASHGCVRMRCENMDMAWEMLHPGGARGEGTPLWGEVPRLFASTPEDSPAARTGYSRDGTWLRDQDGALLTKRGYTALFVFFRDDL
;
A
#
# COMPACT_ATOMS: atom_id res chain seq x y z
N MET A 1 -27.15 74.42 43.87
CA MET A 1 -26.12 75.22 44.56
C MET A 1 -25.27 74.21 45.33
N THR A 2 -24.01 73.92 45.02
CA THR A 2 -22.94 74.70 44.39
C THR A 2 -22.03 73.75 43.61
N GLU A 3 -21.70 74.14 42.37
CA GLU A 3 -20.70 73.52 41.49
C GLU A 3 -19.26 73.85 41.91
N ASN A 4 -18.33 73.14 41.25
CA ASN A 4 -16.94 73.46 40.89
C ASN A 4 -15.81 72.85 41.75
N PRO A 5 -14.61 72.60 41.18
CA PRO A 5 -14.21 72.47 39.77
C PRO A 5 -13.30 71.24 39.47
N ARG A 6 -13.16 70.92 38.18
CA ARG A 6 -12.13 70.02 37.64
C ARG A 6 -10.74 70.68 37.65
N PRO A 7 -9.67 69.93 37.97
CA PRO A 7 -8.34 70.21 37.45
C PRO A 7 -8.03 69.31 36.24
N THR A 8 -7.78 69.96 35.11
CA THR A 8 -7.00 69.42 34.00
C THR A 8 -5.53 69.77 34.23
N ARG A 9 -4.60 68.84 33.99
CA ARG A 9 -3.31 69.14 33.32
C ARG A 9 -2.48 67.88 33.07
N ARG A 10 -2.02 67.81 31.81
CA ARG A 10 -0.98 66.99 31.19
C ARG A 10 0.22 66.64 32.09
N ALA A 11 0.64 65.38 32.01
CA ALA A 11 2.03 64.92 31.92
C ALA A 11 1.99 63.64 31.07
N VAL A 12 2.24 63.68 29.77
CA VAL A 12 3.55 63.43 29.12
C VAL A 12 4.42 62.46 29.93
N LEU A 13 4.26 61.17 29.64
CA LEU A 13 5.34 60.19 29.71
C LEU A 13 5.28 59.36 28.42
N ALA A 14 6.18 59.72 27.52
CA ALA A 14 6.62 58.88 26.42
C ALA A 14 7.37 57.68 27.02
N GLY A 15 6.99 56.47 26.64
CA GLY A 15 7.63 55.25 27.12
C GLY A 15 7.29 54.05 26.25
N GLY A 16 8.17 53.78 25.28
CA GLY A 16 8.46 52.42 24.81
C GLY A 16 7.39 51.69 24.00
N ALA A 17 7.27 52.01 22.71
CA ALA A 17 6.77 51.06 21.72
C ALA A 17 7.95 50.49 20.92
N ALA A 18 8.70 49.57 21.52
CA ALA A 18 9.53 48.63 20.75
C ALA A 18 8.66 47.42 20.40
N GLY A 19 7.73 47.64 19.46
CA GLY A 19 6.94 46.58 18.87
C GLY A 19 7.85 45.72 18.00
N LEU A 20 8.10 44.49 18.47
CA LEU A 20 8.72 43.40 17.71
C LEU A 20 8.09 43.36 16.30
N ALA A 21 8.89 43.72 15.29
CA ALA A 21 8.61 43.34 13.93
C ALA A 21 8.72 41.81 13.88
N ALA A 22 7.60 41.13 14.12
CA ALA A 22 7.45 39.73 13.79
C ALA A 22 7.66 39.63 12.29
N VAL A 23 8.86 39.18 11.91
CA VAL A 23 9.16 38.78 10.54
C VAL A 23 8.20 37.63 10.26
N ALA A 24 7.07 37.95 9.62
CA ALA A 24 6.18 36.94 9.05
C ALA A 24 6.98 36.28 7.93
N ALA A 25 7.78 35.27 8.29
CA ALA A 25 8.24 34.31 7.32
C ALA A 25 6.98 33.80 6.61
N PRO A 26 6.96 33.77 5.26
CA PRO A 26 5.85 33.13 4.59
C PRO A 26 5.83 31.70 5.11
N LEU A 27 4.78 31.35 5.85
CA LEU A 27 4.34 29.97 5.98
C LEU A 27 4.11 29.53 4.53
N ARG A 28 5.16 28.97 3.90
CA ARG A 28 4.99 28.08 2.77
C ARG A 28 3.95 27.09 3.28
N ALA A 29 2.74 27.19 2.75
CA ALA A 29 1.80 26.09 2.84
C ALA A 29 2.61 24.87 2.41
N MET A 30 2.94 23.99 3.36
CA MET A 30 3.55 22.73 3.02
C MET A 30 2.47 22.05 2.19
N ALA A 31 2.65 22.07 0.87
CA ALA A 31 1.82 21.30 -0.03
C ALA A 31 1.73 19.93 0.60
N ALA A 32 0.49 19.44 0.80
CA ALA A 32 0.28 18.11 1.32
C ALA A 32 1.22 17.16 0.54
N PRO A 33 2.01 16.32 1.22
CA PRO A 33 3.00 15.49 0.55
C PRO A 33 2.30 14.77 -0.60
N ASP A 34 2.80 14.99 -1.81
CA ASP A 34 2.29 14.32 -2.99
C ASP A 34 2.63 12.84 -2.85
N PHE A 35 1.62 12.02 -2.59
CA PHE A 35 1.75 10.57 -2.49
C PHE A 35 1.76 9.95 -3.89
N GLY A 36 2.51 10.55 -4.81
CA GLY A 36 2.67 10.12 -6.18
C GLY A 36 3.71 9.02 -6.36
N ILE A 37 4.10 8.77 -7.61
CA ILE A 37 5.18 7.83 -7.91
C ILE A 37 6.52 8.29 -7.32
N ASP A 38 6.79 9.60 -7.29
CA ASP A 38 8.02 10.16 -6.70
C ASP A 38 8.13 9.86 -5.20
N TYR A 39 7.00 9.77 -4.49
CA TYR A 39 7.01 9.32 -3.10
C TYR A 39 7.51 7.88 -3.01
N LEU A 40 7.03 6.96 -3.87
CA LEU A 40 7.47 5.57 -3.87
C LEU A 40 8.95 5.43 -4.29
N GLU A 41 9.39 6.15 -5.32
CA GLU A 41 10.79 6.14 -5.77
C GLU A 41 11.75 6.72 -4.72
N GLY A 42 11.29 7.68 -3.92
CA GLY A 42 12.07 8.36 -2.89
C GLY A 42 12.19 7.59 -1.56
N LEU A 43 11.47 6.48 -1.38
CA LEU A 43 11.56 5.68 -0.14
C LEU A 43 12.89 4.93 -0.08
N ASP A 44 13.62 5.14 1.02
CA ASP A 44 14.82 4.40 1.38
C ASP A 44 14.54 3.52 2.62
N LEU A 45 13.96 2.35 2.36
CA LEU A 45 13.51 1.43 3.40
C LEU A 45 14.15 0.05 3.21
N ALA A 46 14.61 -0.56 4.29
CA ALA A 46 15.15 -1.92 4.24
C ALA A 46 14.05 -2.93 3.84
N GLY A 47 14.34 -3.74 2.83
CA GLY A 47 13.40 -4.75 2.31
C GLY A 47 12.23 -4.17 1.49
N TYR A 48 12.37 -2.94 1.02
CA TYR A 48 11.48 -2.28 0.06
C TYR A 48 12.08 -2.36 -1.35
N LEU A 49 11.22 -2.42 -2.36
CA LEU A 49 11.61 -2.42 -3.76
C LEU A 49 10.96 -1.23 -4.45
N ARG A 50 11.77 -0.25 -4.88
CA ARG A 50 11.28 0.92 -5.63
C ARG A 50 10.73 0.50 -7.00
N PRO A 51 9.79 1.27 -7.59
CA PRO A 51 9.26 0.91 -8.90
C PRO A 51 10.37 0.77 -9.96
N SER A 52 11.35 1.68 -9.97
CA SER A 52 12.52 1.63 -10.86
C SER A 52 13.40 0.38 -10.71
N ASP A 53 13.38 -0.30 -9.55
CA ASP A 53 14.16 -1.51 -9.29
C ASP A 53 13.41 -2.81 -9.68
N ILE A 54 12.12 -2.72 -10.06
CA ILE A 54 11.32 -3.88 -10.44
C ILE A 54 11.81 -4.44 -11.79
N PRO A 55 12.10 -5.77 -11.90
CA PRO A 55 12.48 -6.42 -13.14
C PRO A 55 11.48 -6.24 -14.28
N GLY A 56 11.99 -6.21 -15.51
CA GLY A 56 11.19 -6.08 -16.74
C GLY A 56 10.06 -7.10 -16.90
N ALA A 57 10.21 -8.27 -16.28
CA ALA A 57 9.22 -9.35 -16.31
C ALA A 57 7.90 -9.02 -15.60
N PHE A 58 7.90 -8.07 -14.67
CA PHE A 58 6.67 -7.59 -14.04
C PHE A 58 6.15 -6.36 -14.79
N THR A 59 4.89 -6.42 -15.20
CA THR A 59 4.20 -5.35 -15.93
C THR A 59 3.33 -4.49 -15.01
N HIS A 60 2.95 -5.04 -13.85
CA HIS A 60 2.10 -4.37 -12.86
C HIS A 60 2.69 -4.51 -11.45
N ALA A 61 2.47 -3.51 -10.60
CA ALA A 61 2.91 -3.51 -9.22
C ALA A 61 1.86 -2.92 -8.28
N PHE A 62 1.63 -3.59 -7.16
CA PHE A 62 0.71 -3.20 -6.10
C PHE A 62 1.51 -2.83 -4.88
N TYR A 63 1.61 -1.53 -4.60
CA TYR A 63 2.26 -1.02 -3.41
C TYR A 63 1.23 -0.81 -2.32
N VAL A 64 1.50 -1.31 -1.11
CA VAL A 64 0.62 -1.12 0.05
C VAL A 64 1.44 -0.61 1.22
N ASN A 65 1.12 0.61 1.67
CA ASN A 65 1.69 1.13 2.90
C ASN A 65 0.87 0.61 4.09
N THR A 66 1.49 -0.30 4.85
CA THR A 66 0.92 -0.96 6.03
C THR A 66 1.21 -0.20 7.34
N ALA A 67 1.76 1.01 7.26
CA ALA A 67 2.06 1.88 8.40
C ALA A 67 0.82 2.17 9.26
N PHE A 68 1.06 2.48 10.54
CA PHE A 68 0.03 2.76 11.55
C PHE A 68 -0.06 4.27 11.84
N SER A 69 0.89 5.05 11.34
CA SER A 69 0.96 6.49 11.47
C SER A 69 1.61 7.13 10.23
N GLY A 70 1.55 8.44 10.11
CA GLY A 70 2.08 9.18 8.95
C GLY A 70 1.04 9.46 7.87
N GLY A 71 1.33 10.41 6.98
CA GLY A 71 0.37 10.81 5.93
C GLY A 71 0.19 9.76 4.82
N GLY A 72 1.21 8.92 4.62
CA GLY A 72 1.23 7.86 3.60
C GLY A 72 0.56 6.55 4.04
N MET A 73 0.17 6.44 5.31
CA MET A 73 -0.31 5.19 5.89
C MET A 73 -1.59 4.68 5.20
N GLN A 74 -1.75 3.35 5.17
CA GLN A 74 -3.01 2.70 4.80
C GLN A 74 -3.51 3.09 3.41
N LYS A 75 -2.56 3.24 2.47
CA LYS A 75 -2.78 3.57 1.07
C LYS A 75 -2.29 2.43 0.19
N MET A 76 -2.92 2.29 -0.96
CA MET A 76 -2.49 1.36 -2.00
C MET A 76 -2.35 2.09 -3.33
N TRP A 77 -1.24 1.84 -4.02
CA TRP A 77 -0.98 2.29 -5.39
C TRP A 77 -0.99 1.07 -6.31
N VAL A 78 -1.60 1.21 -7.48
CA VAL A 78 -1.58 0.18 -8.52
C VAL A 78 -0.93 0.76 -9.76
N LEU A 79 0.30 0.33 -10.03
CA LEU A 79 1.12 0.83 -11.11
C LEU A 79 1.13 -0.15 -12.28
N GLY A 80 1.28 0.38 -13.49
CA GLY A 80 1.50 -0.36 -14.72
C GLY A 80 2.71 0.20 -15.46
N ARG A 81 3.43 -0.65 -16.18
CA ARG A 81 4.56 -0.21 -17.00
C ARG A 81 4.08 0.71 -18.12
N ALA A 82 4.76 1.83 -18.28
CA ALA A 82 4.56 2.80 -19.35
C ALA A 82 5.92 3.10 -20.00
N GLY A 83 6.21 2.43 -21.12
CA GLY A 83 7.54 2.46 -21.74
C GLY A 83 8.59 1.86 -20.80
N SER A 84 9.66 2.63 -20.51
CA SER A 84 10.70 2.24 -19.55
C SER A 84 10.36 2.57 -18.09
N GLY A 85 9.29 3.33 -17.86
CA GLY A 85 8.87 3.79 -16.53
C GLY A 85 7.59 3.12 -16.04
N TRP A 86 6.96 3.78 -15.07
CA TRP A 86 5.71 3.37 -14.44
C TRP A 86 4.73 4.53 -14.43
N ASP A 87 3.46 4.21 -14.59
CA ASP A 87 2.35 5.14 -14.41
C ASP A 87 1.24 4.46 -13.60
N LEU A 88 0.27 5.24 -13.16
CA LEU A 88 -0.87 4.77 -12.41
C LEU A 88 -1.80 3.95 -13.31
N ALA A 89 -1.93 2.66 -13.00
CA ALA A 89 -2.79 1.75 -13.74
C ALA A 89 -4.24 1.77 -13.25
N LEU A 90 -4.48 2.00 -11.95
CA LEU A 90 -5.84 2.16 -11.39
C LEU A 90 -5.92 3.39 -10.50
N ARG A 91 -7.04 4.12 -10.62
CA ARG A 91 -7.40 5.31 -9.84
C ARG A 91 -8.69 5.04 -9.07
N GLU A 92 -8.87 5.65 -7.90
CA GLU A 92 -10.15 5.60 -7.19
C GLU A 92 -11.23 6.24 -8.07
N PRO A 93 -12.37 5.57 -8.31
CA PRO A 93 -13.44 6.14 -9.12
C PRO A 93 -14.01 7.40 -8.46
N GLY A 94 -14.17 8.47 -9.24
CA GLY A 94 -14.81 9.70 -8.79
C GLY A 94 -13.93 10.64 -7.96
N LEU A 95 -12.64 10.34 -7.78
CA LEU A 95 -11.68 11.35 -7.30
C LEU A 95 -11.20 12.25 -8.46
N PRO A 96 -10.94 13.54 -8.20
CA PRO A 96 -10.24 14.41 -9.14
C PRO A 96 -8.92 13.78 -9.60
N GLU A 97 -8.48 14.07 -10.82
CA GLU A 97 -7.24 13.54 -11.40
C GLU A 97 -6.00 13.84 -10.53
N GLU A 98 -6.03 15.00 -9.87
CA GLU A 98 -4.99 15.49 -8.95
C GLU A 98 -5.05 14.83 -7.56
N ALA A 99 -6.10 14.07 -7.23
CA ALA A 99 -6.42 13.66 -5.86
C ALA A 99 -6.12 12.18 -5.52
N GLY A 100 -5.54 11.37 -6.40
CA GLY A 100 -5.37 9.96 -6.05
C GLY A 100 -4.46 9.14 -6.94
N TRP A 101 -3.16 9.20 -6.67
CA TRP A 101 -2.21 8.12 -7.00
C TRP A 101 -2.46 6.85 -6.19
N SER A 102 -3.24 6.95 -5.11
CA SER A 102 -3.57 5.84 -4.23
C SER A 102 -5.02 5.92 -3.74
N TRP A 103 -5.54 4.78 -3.31
CA TRP A 103 -6.80 4.72 -2.57
C TRP A 103 -6.62 4.16 -1.15
N PRO A 104 -7.52 4.52 -0.22
CA PRO A 104 -7.43 4.05 1.16
C PRO A 104 -7.72 2.55 1.24
N VAL A 105 -6.88 1.86 2.01
CA VAL A 105 -7.04 0.45 2.36
C VAL A 105 -7.06 0.28 3.87
N SER A 106 -7.34 -0.93 4.35
CA SER A 106 -7.16 -1.27 5.76
C SER A 106 -6.36 -2.56 5.87
N THR A 107 -5.21 -2.48 6.54
CA THR A 107 -4.29 -3.61 6.73
C THR A 107 -4.46 -4.22 8.11
N GLY A 108 -3.74 -5.31 8.35
CA GLY A 108 -3.81 -6.09 9.57
C GLY A 108 -3.33 -5.33 10.80
N THR A 109 -4.00 -5.58 11.92
CA THR A 109 -3.57 -5.18 13.26
C THR A 109 -3.78 -6.34 14.23
N PHE A 110 -3.23 -6.22 15.42
CA PHE A 110 -3.51 -7.16 16.50
C PHE A 110 -4.94 -6.95 17.01
N TRP A 111 -5.68 -8.04 17.14
CA TRP A 111 -7.01 -8.05 17.75
C TRP A 111 -6.95 -8.86 19.05
N PRO A 112 -7.16 -8.24 20.23
CA PRO A 112 -7.17 -8.97 21.50
C PRO A 112 -8.11 -10.17 21.45
N GLY A 113 -7.60 -11.34 21.86
CA GLY A 113 -8.36 -12.60 21.85
C GLY A 113 -8.46 -13.30 20.49
N ASN A 114 -7.80 -12.80 19.45
CA ASN A 114 -7.74 -13.46 18.13
C ASN A 114 -6.29 -13.73 17.72
N ASP A 115 -5.84 -14.96 17.97
CA ASP A 115 -4.49 -15.47 17.68
C ASP A 115 -4.17 -15.59 16.18
N ARG A 116 -5.21 -15.52 15.33
CA ARG A 116 -5.08 -15.51 13.87
C ARG A 116 -4.99 -14.10 13.30
N ALA A 117 -5.17 -13.08 14.13
CA ALA A 117 -5.04 -11.69 13.74
C ALA A 117 -3.61 -11.19 13.96
N GLY A 118 -3.11 -10.40 13.01
CA GLY A 118 -1.85 -9.72 13.20
C GLY A 118 -1.59 -8.67 12.13
N PRO A 119 -0.47 -7.94 12.26
CA PRO A 119 0.00 -7.03 11.23
C PRO A 119 0.09 -7.73 9.87
N THR A 120 -0.33 -7.02 8.81
CA THR A 120 -0.01 -7.46 7.44
C THR A 120 1.51 -7.51 7.31
N PRO A 121 2.09 -8.60 6.81
CA PRO A 121 3.54 -8.74 6.72
C PRO A 121 4.11 -7.76 5.68
N THR A 122 5.21 -7.10 6.01
CA THR A 122 5.97 -6.30 5.04
C THR A 122 6.85 -7.20 4.17
N GLY A 123 7.18 -6.73 2.98
CA GLY A 123 8.07 -7.39 2.02
C GLY A 123 7.52 -7.37 0.59
N VAL A 124 8.28 -8.02 -0.30
CA VAL A 124 7.96 -8.22 -1.70
C VAL A 124 7.40 -9.64 -1.91
N TYR A 125 6.32 -9.76 -2.68
CA TYR A 125 5.62 -11.03 -2.89
C TYR A 125 5.13 -11.17 -4.33
N ASN A 126 5.26 -12.38 -4.89
CA ASN A 126 4.52 -12.73 -6.10
C ASN A 126 3.01 -12.84 -5.78
N LEU A 127 2.16 -12.65 -6.78
CA LEU A 127 0.79 -13.16 -6.72
C LEU A 127 0.81 -14.69 -6.71
N ASP A 128 0.07 -15.30 -5.79
CA ASP A 128 -0.03 -16.76 -5.69
C ASP A 128 -0.85 -17.28 -6.86
N GLU A 129 -0.16 -17.92 -7.80
CA GLU A 129 -0.66 -18.36 -9.10
C GLU A 129 -1.52 -19.62 -9.04
N ARG A 130 -1.52 -20.31 -7.90
CA ARG A 130 -2.22 -21.59 -7.74
C ARG A 130 -3.73 -21.41 -7.88
N SER A 131 -4.38 -22.38 -8.50
CA SER A 131 -5.81 -22.30 -8.87
C SER A 131 -6.77 -22.03 -7.69
N HIS A 132 -6.42 -22.53 -6.50
CA HIS A 132 -7.19 -22.37 -5.26
C HIS A 132 -6.90 -21.07 -4.50
N ARG A 133 -6.03 -20.20 -5.03
CA ARG A 133 -5.55 -18.95 -4.40
C ARG A 133 -6.19 -17.71 -5.01
N PHE A 134 -7.36 -17.92 -5.60
CA PHE A 134 -8.26 -16.88 -6.08
C PHE A 134 -9.68 -17.21 -5.65
N ARG A 135 -10.46 -16.18 -5.35
CA ARG A 135 -11.87 -16.36 -5.04
C ARG A 135 -12.72 -15.32 -5.74
N THR A 136 -13.76 -15.76 -6.43
CA THR A 136 -14.83 -14.93 -6.97
C THR A 136 -15.93 -14.72 -5.94
N GLY A 137 -16.56 -13.54 -5.93
CA GLY A 137 -17.69 -13.25 -5.05
C GLY A 137 -17.31 -13.24 -3.56
N TRP A 138 -18.30 -13.43 -2.69
CA TRP A 138 -18.12 -13.45 -1.23
C TRP A 138 -17.57 -14.79 -0.75
N GLY A 139 -16.63 -14.75 0.20
CA GLY A 139 -16.03 -15.94 0.80
C GLY A 139 -15.93 -15.88 2.32
N SER A 140 -14.72 -16.13 2.83
CA SER A 140 -14.35 -15.94 4.23
C SER A 140 -14.93 -14.63 4.76
N PRO A 141 -15.33 -14.54 6.04
CA PRO A 141 -16.22 -13.48 6.53
C PRO A 141 -15.82 -12.07 6.08
N GLY A 142 -16.67 -11.47 5.23
CA GLY A 142 -16.50 -10.11 4.74
C GLY A 142 -15.44 -9.90 3.65
N MET A 143 -14.97 -10.98 2.99
CA MET A 143 -14.07 -10.91 1.84
C MET A 143 -14.86 -11.07 0.53
N TYR A 144 -14.96 -9.98 -0.25
CA TYR A 144 -15.51 -9.98 -1.60
C TYR A 144 -14.38 -9.92 -2.62
N ARG A 145 -14.28 -10.95 -3.47
CA ARG A 145 -13.18 -11.19 -4.42
C ARG A 145 -11.81 -11.17 -3.75
N ALA A 146 -11.03 -12.23 -3.86
CA ALA A 146 -9.76 -12.31 -3.15
C ALA A 146 -8.65 -12.84 -4.03
N VAL A 147 -7.49 -12.20 -3.92
CA VAL A 147 -6.22 -12.62 -4.51
C VAL A 147 -5.17 -12.68 -3.41
N TYR A 148 -4.37 -13.75 -3.36
CA TYR A 148 -3.50 -14.02 -2.23
C TYR A 148 -2.03 -13.79 -2.57
N ILE A 149 -1.25 -13.32 -1.60
CA ILE A 149 0.21 -13.29 -1.76
C ILE A 149 0.76 -14.72 -1.70
N ASP A 150 1.81 -14.98 -2.47
CA ASP A 150 2.57 -16.21 -2.39
C ASP A 150 3.53 -16.14 -1.21
N LEU A 151 3.12 -16.73 -0.09
CA LEU A 151 3.90 -16.77 1.13
C LEU A 151 3.57 -18.02 1.94
N HIS A 152 4.60 -18.72 2.42
CA HIS A 152 4.48 -19.67 3.52
C HIS A 152 5.33 -19.19 4.69
N TYR A 153 4.79 -19.34 5.90
CA TYR A 153 5.55 -19.08 7.11
C TYR A 153 6.62 -20.16 7.30
N THR A 154 7.61 -19.88 8.15
CA THR A 154 8.68 -20.84 8.50
C THR A 154 8.13 -22.14 9.09
N SER A 155 6.92 -22.14 9.65
CA SER A 155 6.21 -23.33 10.09
C SER A 155 5.67 -24.21 8.95
N GLY A 156 5.85 -23.83 7.69
CA GLY A 156 5.25 -24.48 6.53
C GLY A 156 3.77 -24.12 6.30
N ARG A 157 3.16 -23.33 7.19
CA ARG A 157 1.77 -22.87 7.02
C ARG A 157 1.68 -21.86 5.88
N GLN A 158 0.80 -22.10 4.92
CA GLN A 158 0.48 -21.12 3.88
C GLN A 158 -0.13 -19.85 4.48
N SER A 159 0.28 -18.68 3.99
CA SER A 159 -0.27 -17.41 4.40
C SER A 159 -1.75 -17.29 4.04
N GLY A 160 -2.55 -16.73 4.94
CA GLY A 160 -3.94 -16.35 4.70
C GLY A 160 -4.09 -14.90 4.20
N VAL A 161 -2.98 -14.19 3.97
CA VAL A 161 -2.99 -12.77 3.58
C VAL A 161 -3.44 -12.64 2.14
N ALA A 162 -4.49 -11.85 1.94
CA ALA A 162 -5.08 -11.55 0.64
C ALA A 162 -5.34 -10.05 0.50
N MET A 163 -5.42 -9.59 -0.74
CA MET A 163 -6.13 -8.37 -1.09
C MET A 163 -7.58 -8.71 -1.42
N HIS A 164 -8.53 -7.97 -0.85
CA HIS A 164 -9.95 -8.22 -1.10
C HIS A 164 -10.84 -6.99 -0.87
N GLY A 165 -12.00 -7.00 -1.52
CA GLY A 165 -13.12 -6.09 -1.26
C GLY A 165 -13.83 -6.42 0.06
N THR A 166 -14.60 -5.48 0.60
CA THR A 166 -15.23 -5.63 1.93
C THR A 166 -16.67 -5.16 1.96
N THR A 167 -17.39 -5.52 3.03
CA THR A 167 -18.77 -5.05 3.20
C THR A 167 -18.82 -3.55 3.43
N HIS A 168 -19.90 -2.90 2.98
CA HIS A 168 -20.07 -1.45 3.07
C HIS A 168 -19.88 -0.91 4.50
N GLY A 169 -20.37 -1.62 5.52
CA GLY A 169 -20.17 -1.25 6.93
C GLY A 169 -18.71 -1.23 7.41
N GLN A 170 -17.78 -1.83 6.64
CA GLN A 170 -16.34 -1.79 6.92
C GLN A 170 -15.63 -0.66 6.16
N TYR A 171 -16.30 0.08 5.28
CA TYR A 171 -15.66 1.19 4.53
C TYR A 171 -15.17 2.29 5.46
N VAL A 172 -15.86 2.51 6.59
CA VAL A 172 -15.43 3.42 7.66
C VAL A 172 -14.09 3.04 8.28
N ARG A 173 -13.56 1.84 7.99
CA ARG A 173 -12.26 1.36 8.49
C ARG A 173 -11.12 1.51 7.49
N LEU A 174 -11.39 1.95 6.26
CA LEU A 174 -10.32 2.22 5.30
C LEU A 174 -9.54 3.47 5.73
N GLY A 175 -8.23 3.51 5.44
CA GLY A 175 -7.30 4.53 5.92
C GLY A 175 -6.80 4.29 7.35
N ARG A 176 -7.12 3.15 7.97
CA ARG A 176 -6.60 2.76 9.30
C ARG A 176 -6.32 1.25 9.39
N PRO A 177 -5.33 0.83 10.21
CA PRO A 177 -5.06 -0.59 10.44
C PRO A 177 -6.19 -1.20 11.27
N ALA A 178 -7.00 -2.08 10.67
CA ALA A 178 -8.20 -2.63 11.29
C ALA A 178 -8.65 -3.99 10.70
N SER A 179 -7.83 -4.61 9.85
CA SER A 179 -8.06 -5.95 9.33
C SER A 179 -7.44 -7.01 10.26
N HIS A 180 -7.60 -8.29 9.93
CA HIS A 180 -6.99 -9.42 10.64
C HIS A 180 -5.69 -9.93 9.96
N GLY A 181 -5.10 -9.15 9.04
CA GLY A 181 -3.86 -9.51 8.34
C GLY A 181 -3.92 -9.27 6.83
N CYS A 182 -5.13 -9.21 6.25
CA CYS A 182 -5.36 -8.94 4.83
C CYS A 182 -5.26 -7.44 4.48
N VAL A 183 -5.18 -7.14 3.19
CA VAL A 183 -5.37 -5.78 2.66
C VAL A 183 -6.81 -5.66 2.20
N ARG A 184 -7.57 -4.80 2.89
CA ARG A 184 -8.99 -4.60 2.64
C ARG A 184 -9.22 -3.32 1.86
N MET A 185 -10.07 -3.36 0.84
CA MET A 185 -10.49 -2.20 0.04
C MET A 185 -12.00 -2.18 -0.21
N ARG A 186 -12.49 -1.13 -0.87
CA ARG A 186 -13.87 -1.07 -1.37
C ARG A 186 -14.12 -2.16 -2.42
N CYS A 187 -15.35 -2.64 -2.55
CA CYS A 187 -15.71 -3.63 -3.57
C CYS A 187 -15.41 -3.11 -4.98
N GLU A 188 -15.70 -1.84 -5.24
CA GLU A 188 -15.48 -1.16 -6.51
C GLU A 188 -13.99 -1.18 -6.91
N ASN A 189 -13.09 -0.93 -5.95
CA ASN A 189 -11.64 -1.01 -6.17
C ASN A 189 -11.20 -2.45 -6.42
N MET A 190 -11.78 -3.40 -5.69
CA MET A 190 -11.48 -4.81 -5.90
C MET A 190 -12.02 -5.31 -7.24
N ASP A 191 -13.14 -4.78 -7.74
CA ASP A 191 -13.66 -5.10 -9.07
C ASP A 191 -12.69 -4.67 -10.17
N MET A 192 -12.12 -3.46 -10.06
CA MET A 192 -11.10 -2.98 -10.99
C MET A 192 -9.82 -3.82 -10.92
N ALA A 193 -9.29 -4.08 -9.72
CA ALA A 193 -8.10 -4.92 -9.55
C ALA A 193 -8.35 -6.36 -10.04
N TRP A 194 -9.56 -6.88 -9.83
CA TRP A 194 -9.95 -8.19 -10.32
C TRP A 194 -10.01 -8.24 -11.84
N GLU A 195 -10.65 -7.26 -12.50
CA GLU A 195 -10.74 -7.21 -13.96
C GLU A 195 -9.36 -7.04 -14.60
N MET A 196 -8.47 -6.26 -14.00
CA MET A 196 -7.08 -6.16 -14.43
C MET A 196 -6.35 -7.51 -14.38
N LEU A 197 -6.48 -8.24 -13.26
CA LEU A 197 -5.79 -9.52 -13.07
C LEU A 197 -6.44 -10.66 -13.86
N HIS A 198 -7.75 -10.63 -13.99
CA HIS A 198 -8.58 -11.70 -14.54
C HIS A 198 -9.62 -11.17 -15.55
N PRO A 199 -9.18 -10.56 -16.68
CA PRO A 199 -10.07 -9.92 -17.62
C PRO A 199 -11.05 -10.92 -18.21
N GLY A 200 -12.35 -10.58 -18.21
CA GLY A 200 -13.41 -11.50 -18.63
C GLY A 200 -13.48 -12.82 -17.82
N GLY A 201 -12.89 -12.85 -16.61
CA GLY A 201 -12.79 -14.03 -15.76
C GLY A 201 -11.65 -14.99 -16.10
N ALA A 202 -10.80 -14.66 -17.07
CA ALA A 202 -9.65 -15.48 -17.45
C ALA A 202 -8.63 -15.58 -16.30
N ARG A 203 -7.99 -16.74 -16.13
CA ARG A 203 -7.00 -17.00 -15.09
C ARG A 203 -5.82 -17.76 -15.64
N GLY A 204 -4.69 -17.71 -14.95
CA GLY A 204 -3.50 -18.43 -15.36
C GLY A 204 -3.09 -18.05 -16.78
N GLU A 205 -2.76 -19.04 -17.61
CA GLU A 205 -2.38 -18.84 -19.01
C GLU A 205 -3.42 -18.11 -19.87
N GLY A 206 -4.67 -18.02 -19.44
CA GLY A 206 -5.71 -17.29 -20.15
C GLY A 206 -5.67 -15.77 -19.98
N THR A 207 -4.92 -15.22 -19.01
CA THR A 207 -4.82 -13.75 -18.82
C THR A 207 -3.62 -13.18 -19.58
N PRO A 208 -3.72 -11.97 -20.15
CA PRO A 208 -2.57 -11.26 -20.73
C PRO A 208 -1.48 -10.96 -19.70
N LEU A 209 -1.79 -11.05 -18.40
CA LEU A 209 -0.81 -10.87 -17.33
C LEU A 209 -0.07 -12.16 -16.97
N TRP A 210 -0.17 -13.25 -17.73
CA TRP A 210 0.57 -14.48 -17.46
C TRP A 210 1.90 -14.55 -18.20
N GLY A 211 2.98 -14.84 -17.48
CA GLY A 211 4.32 -14.86 -18.03
C GLY A 211 5.31 -15.61 -17.17
N GLU A 212 6.56 -15.63 -17.62
CA GLU A 212 7.67 -16.07 -16.78
C GLU A 212 8.13 -14.88 -15.92
N VAL A 213 8.19 -15.08 -14.60
CA VAL A 213 8.55 -14.05 -13.64
C VAL A 213 9.62 -14.57 -12.67
N PRO A 214 10.47 -13.67 -12.13
CA PRO A 214 11.32 -14.00 -10.99
C PRO A 214 10.46 -14.55 -9.84
N ARG A 215 10.87 -15.69 -9.27
CA ARG A 215 10.20 -16.25 -8.10
C ARG A 215 10.94 -15.87 -6.82
N LEU A 216 10.18 -15.67 -5.75
CA LEU A 216 10.69 -15.21 -4.45
C LEU A 216 10.82 -16.35 -3.42
N PHE A 217 10.94 -17.60 -3.88
CA PHE A 217 11.18 -18.79 -3.04
C PHE A 217 12.11 -19.78 -3.74
N ALA A 218 12.89 -20.54 -2.96
CA ALA A 218 13.90 -21.46 -3.46
C ALA A 218 13.33 -22.79 -3.95
N SER A 219 12.33 -23.35 -3.24
CA SER A 219 11.72 -24.64 -3.57
C SER A 219 11.12 -24.68 -4.97
N THR A 220 10.93 -25.86 -5.53
CA THR A 220 10.27 -26.06 -6.83
C THR A 220 8.82 -25.52 -6.81
N PRO A 221 8.38 -24.79 -7.84
CA PRO A 221 7.00 -24.33 -7.94
C PRO A 221 6.08 -25.50 -8.34
N GLU A 222 5.03 -25.69 -7.57
CA GLU A 222 3.98 -26.68 -7.83
C GLU A 222 2.60 -26.04 -7.67
N ASP A 223 1.62 -26.48 -8.46
CA ASP A 223 0.18 -26.19 -8.24
C ASP A 223 -0.39 -27.16 -7.18
N SER A 224 0.14 -27.05 -5.98
CA SER A 224 -0.26 -27.86 -4.83
C SER A 224 -0.26 -27.00 -3.56
N PRO A 225 -1.00 -27.42 -2.51
CA PRO A 225 -0.89 -26.80 -1.19
C PRO A 225 0.44 -27.06 -0.47
N ALA A 226 1.40 -27.75 -1.11
CA ALA A 226 2.67 -28.07 -0.50
C ALA A 226 3.43 -26.78 -0.14
N ALA A 227 4.14 -26.85 0.99
CA ALA A 227 4.87 -25.71 1.49
C ALA A 227 6.01 -25.33 0.55
N ARG A 228 5.98 -24.06 0.10
CA ARG A 228 7.15 -23.44 -0.53
C ARG A 228 8.12 -22.99 0.56
N THR A 229 9.42 -23.04 0.30
CA THR A 229 10.46 -22.72 1.29
C THR A 229 11.58 -21.85 0.71
N GLY A 230 12.36 -21.23 1.60
CA GLY A 230 13.48 -20.37 1.21
C GLY A 230 13.02 -19.05 0.58
N TYR A 231 12.07 -18.35 1.21
CA TYR A 231 11.56 -17.08 0.69
C TYR A 231 12.58 -15.95 0.84
N SER A 232 12.72 -15.13 -0.20
CA SER A 232 13.21 -13.74 -0.07
C SER A 232 12.00 -12.82 0.00
N ARG A 233 12.01 -11.89 0.96
CA ARG A 233 10.95 -10.87 1.13
C ARG A 233 11.47 -9.45 1.03
N ASP A 234 12.76 -9.28 0.85
CA ASP A 234 13.46 -7.99 0.84
C ASP A 234 13.67 -7.44 -0.57
N GLY A 235 13.14 -8.12 -1.59
CA GLY A 235 13.38 -7.78 -3.00
C GLY A 235 14.65 -8.42 -3.57
N THR A 236 15.38 -9.22 -2.79
CA THR A 236 16.54 -9.97 -3.30
C THR A 236 16.09 -11.07 -4.26
N TRP A 237 16.50 -10.96 -5.52
CA TRP A 237 16.20 -11.96 -6.54
C TRP A 237 17.01 -13.24 -6.32
N LEU A 238 16.32 -14.37 -6.16
CA LEU A 238 16.95 -15.65 -5.90
C LEU A 238 17.61 -16.22 -7.15
N ARG A 239 18.77 -16.85 -6.98
CA ARG A 239 19.54 -17.49 -8.05
C ARG A 239 19.84 -18.95 -7.71
N ASP A 240 20.04 -19.77 -8.73
CA ASP A 240 20.53 -21.14 -8.57
C ASP A 240 22.06 -21.18 -8.35
N GLN A 241 22.61 -22.40 -8.32
CA GLN A 241 24.03 -22.64 -8.11
C GLN A 241 24.90 -22.11 -9.27
N ASP A 242 24.34 -21.98 -10.46
CA ASP A 242 25.01 -21.47 -11.65
C ASP A 242 24.87 -19.93 -11.77
N GLY A 243 24.18 -19.30 -10.80
CA GLY A 243 23.92 -17.87 -10.78
C GLY A 243 22.76 -17.44 -11.68
N ALA A 244 22.04 -18.38 -12.31
CA ALA A 244 20.86 -18.06 -13.10
C ALA A 244 19.70 -17.67 -12.19
N LEU A 245 18.85 -16.76 -12.67
CA LEU A 245 17.71 -16.28 -11.91
C LEU A 245 16.66 -17.39 -11.75
N LEU A 246 16.20 -17.62 -10.52
CA LEU A 246 15.08 -18.53 -10.29
C LEU A 246 13.79 -17.87 -10.81
N THR A 247 13.13 -18.54 -11.75
CA THR A 247 11.87 -18.08 -12.33
C THR A 247 10.75 -19.11 -12.10
N LYS A 248 9.51 -18.68 -12.40
CA LYS A 248 8.33 -19.53 -12.50
C LYS A 248 7.34 -18.94 -13.51
N ARG A 249 6.40 -19.76 -13.98
CA ARG A 249 5.18 -19.27 -14.64
C ARG A 249 4.25 -18.67 -13.59
N GLY A 250 3.68 -17.49 -13.86
CA GLY A 250 2.82 -16.80 -12.92
C GLY A 250 2.30 -15.48 -13.48
N TYR A 251 1.63 -14.73 -12.62
CA TYR A 251 1.19 -13.39 -12.98
C TYR A 251 2.38 -12.42 -12.99
N THR A 252 2.46 -11.58 -14.01
CA THR A 252 3.39 -10.45 -14.18
C THR A 252 3.01 -9.26 -13.29
N ALA A 253 2.35 -9.53 -12.16
CA ALA A 253 1.96 -8.58 -11.13
C ALA A 253 2.71 -8.88 -9.83
N LEU A 254 3.29 -7.84 -9.21
CA LEU A 254 4.06 -7.93 -7.98
C LEU A 254 3.38 -7.19 -6.84
N PHE A 255 3.47 -7.70 -5.61
CA PHE A 255 3.03 -7.03 -4.39
C PHE A 255 4.23 -6.51 -3.61
N VAL A 256 4.17 -5.26 -3.17
CA VAL A 256 5.17 -4.64 -2.29
C VAL A 256 4.46 -4.05 -1.08
N PHE A 257 4.58 -4.71 0.07
CA PHE A 257 3.97 -4.26 1.33
C PHE A 257 5.06 -3.63 2.21
N PHE A 258 4.90 -2.38 2.62
CA PHE A 258 5.95 -1.64 3.33
C PHE A 258 5.39 -0.83 4.49
N ARG A 259 6.28 -0.22 5.27
CA ARG A 259 5.95 0.73 6.33
C ARG A 259 6.98 1.85 6.30
N ASP A 260 6.52 3.09 6.23
CA ASP A 260 7.35 4.29 6.27
C ASP A 260 7.32 4.98 7.65
N ASP A 261 6.80 4.28 8.67
CA ASP A 261 6.65 4.75 10.05
C ASP A 261 7.45 3.94 11.08
N LEU A 262 8.50 3.24 10.62
CA LEU A 262 9.39 2.41 11.43
C LEU A 262 10.75 3.09 11.67
#